data_AF-A0A2P4P888-F1
#
_entry.id   AF-A0A2P4P888-F1
#
_cell.length_a   1.000
_cell.length_b   1.000
_cell.length_c   1.000
_cell.angle_alpha   90.00
_cell.angle_beta   90.00
_cell.angle_gamma   90.00
#
_symmetry.space_group_name_H-M   'P 1'
#
loop_
_entity.id
_entity.type
_entity.pdbx_description
1 polymer ?
#
loop_
_entity_poly.entity_id
_entity_poly.type
_entity_poly.pdbx_seq_one_letter_code
_entity_poly.pdbx_strand_id
1 'polypeptide(L)'
;MYGNKLLTTDVWQMFREIFEESGFEVYESRESFIEYVQTEQQKNAENRRIAVGELTERMRDRYWRVEEMGDVEKTQSFISMLEASMNPIILQFDNNSSGKT
;
A
#
# COMPACT_ATOMS: atom_id res chain seq x y z
N MET A 1 28.58 -5.81 19.04
CA MET A 1 28.27 -7.16 19.51
C MET A 1 27.74 -7.08 20.93
N TYR A 2 26.41 -7.00 21.11
CA TYR A 2 25.79 -7.05 22.43
C TYR A 2 25.19 -8.44 22.63
N GLY A 3 26.05 -9.39 22.99
CA GLY A 3 25.67 -10.75 23.35
C GLY A 3 25.55 -10.89 24.86
N ASN A 4 24.64 -10.15 25.48
CA ASN A 4 24.31 -10.37 26.89
C ASN A 4 23.40 -11.59 26.94
N LYS A 5 23.96 -12.78 27.23
CA LYS A 5 23.17 -13.95 27.61
C LYS A 5 22.44 -13.63 28.91
N LEU A 6 21.22 -13.10 28.78
CA LEU A 6 20.34 -12.76 29.90
C LEU A 6 19.91 -14.00 30.69
N LEU A 7 20.09 -15.20 30.11
CA LEU A 7 19.76 -16.48 30.71
C LEU A 7 21.00 -17.38 30.65
N THR A 8 21.33 -18.06 31.74
CA THR A 8 22.28 -19.18 31.71
C THR A 8 21.68 -20.31 30.88
N THR A 9 22.51 -21.23 30.39
CA THR A 9 22.05 -22.38 29.57
C THR A 9 20.90 -23.13 30.25
N ASP A 10 20.96 -23.30 31.56
CA ASP A 10 19.94 -23.99 32.35
C ASP A 10 18.61 -23.22 32.39
N VAL A 11 18.67 -21.89 32.53
CA VAL A 11 17.47 -21.03 32.55
C VAL A 11 16.86 -20.93 31.15
N TRP A 12 17.68 -20.92 30.10
CA TRP A 12 17.20 -20.97 28.71
C TRP A 12 16.49 -22.29 28.40
N GLN A 13 17.01 -23.40 28.89
CA GLN A 13 16.38 -24.72 28.73
C GLN A 13 15.00 -24.77 29.39
N MET A 14 14.90 -24.37 30.66
CA MET A 14 13.63 -24.33 31.38
C MET A 14 12.62 -23.38 30.73
N PHE A 15 13.10 -22.24 30.20
CA PHE A 15 12.25 -21.32 29.46
C PHE A 15 11.68 -21.98 28.20
N ARG A 16 12.49 -22.67 27.40
CA ARG A 16 12.01 -23.35 26.18
C ARG A 16 10.96 -24.42 26.48
N GLU A 17 11.21 -25.25 27.50
CA GLU A 17 10.31 -26.36 27.89
C GLU A 17 8.89 -25.86 28.23
N ILE A 18 8.76 -24.74 28.95
CA ILE A 18 7.45 -24.15 29.31
C ILE A 18 6.63 -23.77 28.06
N PHE A 19 7.29 -23.26 27.03
CA PHE A 19 6.59 -22.87 25.80
C PHE A 19 6.29 -24.08 24.91
N GLU A 20 7.18 -25.06 24.85
CA GLU A 20 6.95 -26.31 24.11
C GLU A 20 5.76 -27.10 24.70
N GLU A 21 5.65 -27.17 26.03
CA GLU A 21 4.48 -27.74 26.72
C GLU A 21 3.18 -27.01 26.37
N SER A 22 3.27 -25.72 26.08
CA SER A 22 2.14 -24.88 25.66
C SER A 22 1.87 -24.92 24.15
N GLY A 23 2.64 -25.73 23.39
CA GLY A 23 2.51 -25.89 21.94
C GLY A 23 3.19 -24.78 21.11
N PHE A 24 4.08 -23.99 21.72
CA PHE A 24 4.82 -22.91 21.05
C PHE A 24 6.30 -23.26 20.89
N GLU A 25 6.83 -23.06 19.69
CA GLU A 25 8.25 -23.26 19.39
C GLU A 25 9.03 -21.94 19.56
N VAL A 26 10.07 -21.96 20.40
CA VAL A 26 10.85 -20.76 20.77
C VAL A 26 12.32 -20.95 20.43
N TYR A 27 12.87 -20.02 19.64
CA TYR A 27 14.26 -20.03 19.18
C TYR A 27 15.12 -19.00 19.90
N GLU A 28 16.40 -19.32 20.12
CA GLU A 28 17.37 -18.48 20.85
C GLU A 28 17.68 -17.17 20.10
N SER A 29 17.53 -17.21 18.77
CA SER A 29 17.64 -16.05 17.92
C SER A 29 16.83 -16.24 16.64
N ARG A 30 16.29 -15.16 16.09
CA ARG A 30 15.82 -15.13 14.70
C ARG A 30 17.03 -15.16 13.76
N GLU A 31 17.48 -16.34 13.36
CA GLU A 31 18.27 -16.46 12.12
C GLU A 31 17.31 -16.41 10.94
N SER A 32 16.96 -15.20 10.52
CA SER A 32 16.53 -14.79 9.18
C SER A 32 15.83 -13.44 9.31
N PHE A 33 16.58 -12.36 9.09
CA PHE A 33 15.96 -11.20 8.47
C PHE A 33 15.38 -11.71 7.14
N ILE A 34 14.06 -11.91 7.08
CA ILE A 34 13.40 -11.88 5.79
C ILE A 34 13.57 -10.44 5.34
N GLU A 35 14.66 -10.16 4.63
CA GLU A 35 14.80 -8.92 3.90
C GLU A 35 13.60 -8.89 2.97
N TYR A 36 12.66 -7.98 3.24
CA TYR A 36 11.52 -7.77 2.37
C TYR A 36 12.06 -7.12 1.10
N VAL A 37 12.63 -7.93 0.22
CA VAL A 37 13.10 -7.49 -1.09
C VAL A 37 11.85 -7.30 -1.93
N GLN A 38 11.30 -6.09 -1.88
CA GLN A 38 10.20 -5.70 -2.74
C GLN A 38 10.67 -5.88 -4.18
N THR A 39 9.96 -6.70 -4.95
CA THR A 39 10.32 -6.92 -6.35
C THR A 39 10.16 -5.63 -7.13
N GLU A 40 10.96 -5.41 -8.17
CA GLU A 40 10.83 -4.24 -9.05
C GLU A 40 9.41 -4.11 -9.63
N GLN A 41 8.72 -5.23 -9.86
CA GLN A 41 7.31 -5.25 -10.28
C GLN A 41 6.38 -4.68 -9.20
N GLN A 42 6.58 -5.04 -7.94
CA GLN A 42 5.78 -4.55 -6.83
C GLN A 42 6.06 -3.07 -6.53
N LYS A 43 7.32 -2.65 -6.60
CA LYS A 43 7.70 -1.23 -6.50
C LYS A 43 7.08 -0.40 -7.62
N ASN A 44 7.09 -0.90 -8.86
CA ASN A 44 6.44 -0.24 -9.98
C ASN A 44 4.91 -0.17 -9.82
N ALA A 45 4.28 -1.21 -9.27
CA ALA A 45 2.85 -1.20 -8.96
C ALA A 45 2.52 -0.15 -7.89
N GLU A 46 3.33 -0.05 -6.83
CA GLU A 46 3.14 0.95 -5.78
C GLU A 46 3.37 2.37 -6.30
N ASN A 47 4.43 2.60 -7.08
CA ASN A 47 4.69 3.90 -7.71
C ASN A 47 3.53 4.34 -8.61
N ARG A 48 2.95 3.41 -9.38
CA ARG A 48 1.74 3.68 -10.18
C ARG A 48 0.55 4.03 -9.28
N ARG A 49 0.35 3.30 -8.19
CA ARG A 49 -0.73 3.55 -7.23
C ARG A 49 -0.61 4.94 -6.60
N ILE A 50 0.60 5.33 -6.20
CA ILE A 50 0.91 6.65 -5.64
C ILE A 50 0.62 7.74 -6.68
N ALA A 51 1.14 7.60 -7.91
CA ALA A 51 0.96 8.59 -8.96
C ALA A 51 -0.52 8.81 -9.31
N VAL A 52 -1.33 7.74 -9.34
CA VAL A 52 -2.79 7.83 -9.52
C VAL A 52 -3.45 8.53 -8.33
N GLY A 53 -3.06 8.18 -7.10
CA GLY A 53 -3.55 8.82 -5.89
C GLY A 53 -3.32 10.34 -5.91
N GLU A 54 -2.08 10.78 -6.16
CA GLU A 54 -1.75 12.21 -6.24
C GLU A 54 -2.52 12.95 -7.34
N LEU A 55 -2.74 12.29 -8.48
CA LEU A 55 -3.51 12.88 -9.57
C LEU A 55 -4.96 13.09 -9.15
N THR A 56 -5.58 12.09 -8.53
CA THR A 56 -6.96 12.17 -8.03
C THR A 56 -7.12 13.25 -6.97
N GLU A 57 -6.16 13.39 -6.05
CA GLU A 57 -6.17 14.47 -5.07
C GLU A 57 -6.06 15.85 -5.72
N ARG A 58 -5.14 16.02 -6.67
CA ARG A 58 -5.00 17.29 -7.41
C ARG A 58 -6.27 17.66 -8.19
N MET A 59 -6.96 16.68 -8.76
CA MET A 59 -8.25 16.90 -9.42
C MET A 59 -9.32 17.34 -8.43
N ARG A 60 -9.44 16.65 -7.29
CA ARG A 60 -10.37 16.99 -6.20
C ARG A 60 -10.13 18.41 -5.68
N ASP A 61 -8.87 18.78 -5.44
CA ASP A 61 -8.54 20.11 -4.93
C ASP A 61 -8.82 21.22 -5.96
N ARG A 62 -8.73 20.93 -7.26
CA ARG A 62 -9.12 21.86 -8.31
C ARG A 62 -10.63 22.01 -8.38
N TYR A 63 -11.36 20.90 -8.34
CA TYR A 63 -12.82 20.90 -8.29
C TYR A 63 -13.31 21.74 -7.11
N TRP A 64 -12.80 21.48 -5.90
CA TRP A 64 -13.19 22.19 -4.68
C TRP A 64 -12.95 23.70 -4.79
N ARG A 65 -11.82 24.12 -5.37
CA ARG A 65 -11.53 25.55 -5.60
C ARG A 65 -12.49 26.22 -6.56
N VAL A 66 -12.98 25.50 -7.58
CA VAL A 66 -13.96 26.04 -8.54
C VAL A 66 -15.35 26.11 -7.90
N GLU A 67 -15.74 25.06 -7.15
CA GLU A 67 -17.01 24.97 -6.44
C GLU A 67 -17.12 26.05 -5.34
N GLU A 68 -16.06 26.29 -4.57
CA GLU A 68 -16.03 27.33 -3.52
C GLU A 68 -16.29 28.75 -4.06
N MET A 69 -16.02 29.02 -5.34
CA MET A 69 -16.34 30.31 -5.95
C MET A 69 -17.85 30.51 -6.15
N GLY A 70 -18.67 29.46 -6.03
CA GLY A 70 -20.13 29.49 -6.19
C GLY A 70 -20.61 29.75 -7.62
N ASP A 71 -19.70 29.70 -8.60
CA ASP A 71 -19.99 29.92 -10.01
C ASP A 71 -20.38 28.59 -10.67
N VAL A 72 -21.68 28.39 -10.82
CA VAL A 72 -22.27 27.17 -11.36
C VAL A 72 -21.84 26.92 -12.81
N GLU A 73 -21.67 27.96 -13.62
CA GLU A 73 -21.25 27.81 -15.03
C GLU A 73 -19.79 27.36 -15.11
N LYS A 74 -18.91 27.96 -14.31
CA LYS A 74 -17.50 27.53 -14.24
C LYS A 74 -17.36 26.11 -13.71
N THR A 75 -18.14 25.76 -12.69
CA THR A 75 -18.16 24.42 -12.12
C THR A 75 -18.59 23.39 -13.17
N GLN A 76 -19.70 23.66 -13.86
CA GLN A 76 -20.19 22.77 -14.91
C GLN A 76 -19.20 22.64 -16.07
N SER A 77 -18.57 23.75 -16.49
CA SER A 77 -17.53 23.76 -17.51
C SER A 77 -16.32 22.91 -17.11
N PHE A 78 -15.89 23.01 -15.85
CA PHE A 78 -14.80 22.19 -15.32
C PHE A 78 -15.16 20.71 -15.28
N ILE A 79 -16.37 20.35 -14.83
CA ILE A 79 -16.86 18.97 -14.83
C ILE A 79 -16.85 18.40 -16.25
N SER A 80 -17.41 19.12 -17.23
CA SER A 80 -17.44 18.66 -18.62
C SER A 80 -16.04 18.49 -19.22
N MET A 81 -15.10 19.40 -18.91
CA MET A 81 -13.71 19.26 -19.33
C MET A 81 -13.03 18.04 -18.69
N LEU A 82 -13.32 17.78 -17.41
CA LEU A 82 -12.78 16.65 -16.68
C LEU A 82 -13.32 15.33 -17.23
N GLU A 83 -14.64 15.23 -17.45
CA GLU A 83 -15.29 14.07 -18.08
C GLU A 83 -14.71 13.79 -19.47
N ALA A 84 -14.58 14.81 -20.32
CA ALA A 84 -14.01 14.66 -21.66
C ALA A 84 -12.56 14.14 -21.63
N SER A 85 -11.80 14.48 -20.59
CA SER A 85 -10.42 14.04 -20.42
C SER A 85 -10.31 12.64 -19.79
N MET A 86 -11.21 12.29 -18.87
CA MET A 86 -11.14 11.04 -18.10
C MET A 86 -11.89 9.88 -18.73
N ASN A 87 -13.03 10.12 -19.37
CA ASN A 87 -13.86 9.06 -19.96
C ASN A 87 -13.10 8.19 -20.97
N PRO A 88 -12.26 8.74 -21.87
CA PRO A 88 -11.46 7.90 -22.77
C PRO A 88 -10.51 6.95 -22.04
N ILE A 89 -9.95 7.38 -20.90
CA ILE A 89 -9.04 6.60 -20.09
C ILE A 89 -9.80 5.46 -19.38
N ILE A 90 -10.95 5.78 -18.77
CA ILE A 90 -11.81 4.80 -18.08
C ILE A 90 -12.28 3.73 -19.06
N LEU A 91 -12.75 4.13 -20.25
CA LEU A 91 -13.21 3.20 -21.28
C LEU A 91 -12.12 2.24 -21.75
N GLN A 92 -10.85 2.66 -21.78
CA GLN A 92 -9.75 1.73 -22.09
C GLN A 92 -9.61 0.63 -21.05
N PHE A 93 -9.82 0.92 -19.76
CA PHE A 93 -9.77 -0.10 -18.71
C PHE A 93 -10.95 -1.06 -18.78
N ASP A 94 -12.16 -0.54 -19.02
CA ASP A 94 -13.36 -1.37 -19.12
C ASP A 94 -13.26 -2.36 -20.29
N ASN A 95 -12.82 -1.89 -21.46
CA ASN A 95 -12.63 -2.73 -22.66
C ASN A 95 -11.53 -3.79 -22.47
N ASN A 96 -10.44 -3.44 -21.77
CA ASN A 96 -9.37 -4.38 -21.45
C ASN A 96 -9.79 -5.45 -20.43
N SER A 97 -10.84 -5.20 -19.64
CA SER A 97 -11.40 -6.18 -18.70
C SER A 97 -12.35 -7.18 -19.39
N SER A 98 -13.02 -6.77 -20.48
CA SER A 98 -13.97 -7.60 -21.23
C SER A 98 -13.33 -8.60 -22.21
N GLY A 99 -12.02 -8.53 -22.46
CA GLY A 99 -11.30 -9.42 -23.38
C GLY A 99 -10.87 -10.77 -22.78
N LYS A 100 -11.35 -11.15 -21.59
CA LYS A 100 -11.06 -12.44 -20.96
C LYS A 100 -12.28 -13.37 -21.05
N THR A 101 -12.48 -13.99 -22.21
CA THR A 101 -13.30 -15.19 -22.38
C THR A 101 -12.65 -16.10 -23.38
#